data_AF-A0A2G0Q6N9-F1
#
_entry.id   AF-A0A2G0Q6N9-F1
#
_cell.length_a   1.000
_cell.length_b   1.000
_cell.length_c   1.000
_cell.angle_alpha   90.00
_cell.angle_beta   90.00
_cell.angle_gamma   90.00
#
_symmetry.space_group_name_H-M   'P 1'
#
loop_
_entity.id
_entity.type
_entity.pdbx_description
1 polymer ?
#
loop_
_entity_poly.entity_id
_entity_poly.type
_entity_poly.pdbx_seq_one_letter_code
_entity_poly.pdbx_strand_id
1 'polypeptide(L)'
;MSYVRVAGKSWTLSLVRSYFEYHALIEENKVAKEYVPDVYFYDKEMSLFAMEYLSQHIILRNQLIAGIKLPHLAKDVGVFLANTLFRTSDIGMNSKEKKELTARFANNHELCKLTEDLIFTEPYFNAERN
;
A
#
# COMPACT_ATOMS: atom_id res chain seq x y z
N MET A 1 7.02 -13.00 17.54
CA MET A 1 7.21 -12.46 16.17
C MET A 1 5.86 -12.36 15.48
N SER A 2 5.62 -11.27 14.76
CA SER A 2 4.45 -11.16 13.89
C SER A 2 4.62 -12.02 12.63
N TYR A 3 3.50 -12.31 11.98
CA TYR A 3 3.44 -13.21 10.83
C TYR A 3 2.37 -12.76 9.83
N VAL A 4 2.43 -13.28 8.60
CA VAL A 4 1.41 -13.09 7.58
C VAL A 4 0.12 -13.79 8.03
N ARG A 5 -0.94 -13.03 8.30
CA ARG A 5 -2.18 -13.59 8.91
C ARG A 5 -2.76 -14.78 8.15
N VAL A 6 -2.73 -14.73 6.81
CA VAL A 6 -3.31 -15.79 5.95
C VAL A 6 -2.46 -17.07 5.94
N ALA A 7 -1.13 -16.95 6.05
CA ALA A 7 -0.21 -18.09 6.04
C ALA A 7 0.09 -18.63 7.46
N GLY A 8 -0.22 -17.87 8.50
CA GLY A 8 0.00 -18.27 9.88
C GLY A 8 1.46 -18.13 10.32
N LYS A 9 1.78 -18.71 11.49
CA LYS A 9 3.05 -18.49 12.20
C LYS A 9 4.31 -18.98 11.47
N SER A 10 4.15 -19.86 10.47
CA SER A 10 5.25 -20.34 9.63
C SER A 10 5.87 -19.24 8.78
N TRP A 11 5.12 -18.15 8.52
CA TRP A 11 5.60 -17.04 7.72
C TRP A 11 5.75 -15.77 8.55
N THR A 12 6.92 -15.60 9.15
CA THR A 12 7.27 -14.40 9.91
C THR A 12 7.38 -13.18 9.02
N LEU A 13 6.82 -12.06 9.45
CA LEU A 13 6.89 -10.78 8.74
C LEU A 13 6.88 -9.64 9.76
N SER A 14 7.82 -8.71 9.66
CA SER A 14 7.99 -7.61 10.62
C SER A 14 6.76 -6.70 10.72
N LEU A 15 6.48 -6.21 11.93
CA LEU A 15 5.44 -5.21 12.17
C LEU A 15 5.76 -3.83 11.56
N VAL A 16 7.03 -3.57 11.21
CA VAL A 16 7.48 -2.30 10.62
C VAL A 16 6.71 -1.95 9.34
N ARG A 17 6.04 -2.90 8.68
CA ARG A 17 5.09 -2.61 7.59
C ARG A 17 4.03 -1.55 7.93
N SER A 18 3.55 -1.47 9.18
CA SER A 18 2.56 -0.46 9.58
C SER A 18 3.13 0.96 9.50
N TYR A 19 4.44 1.12 9.72
CA TYR A 19 5.14 2.39 9.55
C TYR A 19 5.10 2.85 8.09
N PHE A 20 5.38 1.93 7.16
CA PHE A 20 5.36 2.25 5.73
C PHE A 20 3.94 2.50 5.22
N GLU A 21 2.95 1.73 5.69
CA GLU A 21 1.54 1.94 5.36
C GLU A 21 1.04 3.30 5.85
N TYR A 22 1.33 3.65 7.12
CA TYR A 22 1.03 4.97 7.66
C TYR A 22 1.68 6.08 6.83
N HIS A 23 2.98 6.00 6.57
CA HIS A 23 3.67 7.04 5.81
C HIS A 23 3.21 7.12 4.35
N ALA A 24 2.86 6.00 3.71
CA ALA A 24 2.30 6.00 2.38
C ALA A 24 0.96 6.75 2.36
N LEU A 25 0.04 6.42 3.28
CA LEU A 25 -1.24 7.11 3.40
C LEU A 25 -1.08 8.62 3.67
N ILE A 26 -0.08 9.02 4.47
CA ILE A 26 0.22 10.44 4.70
C ILE A 26 0.70 11.13 3.42
N GLU A 27 1.58 10.50 2.62
CA GLU A 27 2.05 11.09 1.36
C GLU A 27 0.92 11.11 0.30
N GLU A 28 0.14 10.04 0.19
CA GLU A 28 -1.02 9.96 -0.70
C GLU A 28 -2.07 11.01 -0.34
N ASN A 29 -2.35 11.24 0.95
CA ASN A 29 -3.27 12.28 1.41
C ASN A 29 -2.87 13.69 0.96
N LYS A 30 -1.57 13.99 0.86
CA LYS A 30 -1.10 15.31 0.40
C LYS A 30 -1.45 15.58 -1.06
N VAL A 31 -1.54 14.53 -1.88
CA VAL A 31 -1.62 14.65 -3.34
C VAL A 31 -2.92 14.13 -3.94
N ALA A 32 -3.66 13.30 -3.21
CA ALA A 32 -4.85 12.58 -3.67
C ALA A 32 -5.87 12.38 -2.54
N LYS A 33 -6.03 13.37 -1.65
CA LYS A 33 -6.90 13.31 -0.46
C LYS A 33 -8.30 12.72 -0.71
N GLU A 34 -8.92 13.04 -1.83
CA GLU A 34 -10.28 12.57 -2.17
C GLU A 34 -10.38 11.05 -2.39
N TYR A 35 -9.25 10.35 -2.52
CA TYR A 35 -9.18 8.94 -2.91
C TYR A 35 -8.57 8.04 -1.84
N VAL A 36 -8.22 8.57 -0.67
CA VAL A 36 -7.62 7.84 0.45
C VAL A 36 -8.27 8.24 1.77
N PRO A 37 -8.34 7.35 2.77
CA PRO A 37 -8.91 7.68 4.08
C PRO A 37 -8.04 8.72 4.81
N ASP A 38 -8.68 9.59 5.58
CA ASP A 38 -7.99 10.44 6.54
C ASP A 38 -7.29 9.58 7.61
N VAL A 39 -6.10 9.99 8.05
CA VAL A 39 -5.35 9.33 9.13
C VAL A 39 -5.36 10.20 10.38
N TYR A 40 -5.78 9.64 11.51
CA TYR A 40 -6.00 10.40 12.76
C TYR A 40 -4.88 10.21 13.78
N PHE A 41 -4.23 9.04 13.79
CA PHE A 41 -3.28 8.68 14.85
C PHE A 41 -2.30 7.62 14.37
N TYR A 42 -1.08 7.64 14.88
CA TYR A 42 -0.07 6.60 14.69
C TYR A 42 0.73 6.36 15.97
N ASP A 43 0.85 5.09 16.35
CA ASP A 43 1.68 4.60 17.44
C ASP A 43 2.72 3.63 16.87
N LYS A 44 3.99 4.05 16.95
CA LYS A 44 5.12 3.28 16.46
C LYS A 44 5.40 2.05 17.33
N GLU A 45 5.26 2.15 18.65
CA GLU A 45 5.56 1.05 19.57
C GLU A 45 4.53 -0.07 19.43
N MET A 46 3.26 0.30 19.26
CA MET A 46 2.18 -0.64 19.00
C MET A 46 2.08 -1.09 17.55
N SER A 47 2.82 -0.45 16.62
CA SER A 47 2.73 -0.68 15.18
C SER A 47 1.29 -0.56 14.66
N LEU A 48 0.63 0.53 15.03
CA LEU A 48 -0.80 0.78 14.83
C LEU A 48 -1.04 2.20 14.32
N PHE A 49 -2.04 2.37 13.45
CA PHE A 49 -2.61 3.69 13.15
C PHE A 49 -4.14 3.62 13.18
N ALA A 50 -4.78 4.76 13.44
CA ALA A 50 -6.22 4.94 13.30
C ALA A 50 -6.51 5.81 12.08
N MET A 51 -7.50 5.40 11.29
CA MET A 51 -7.91 6.07 10.07
C MET A 51 -9.44 6.13 9.96
N GLU A 52 -9.92 6.90 8.99
CA GLU A 52 -11.33 7.03 8.65
C GLU A 52 -12.02 5.66 8.48
N TYR A 53 -13.20 5.52 9.07
CA TYR A 53 -13.97 4.28 8.99
C TYR A 53 -14.90 4.28 7.77
N LEU A 54 -14.49 3.59 6.71
CA LEU A 54 -15.19 3.51 5.42
C LEU A 54 -16.37 2.50 5.41
N SER A 55 -17.15 2.43 6.48
CA SER A 55 -18.21 1.41 6.67
C SER A 55 -19.32 1.38 5.62
N GLN A 56 -19.59 2.51 4.97
CA GLN A 56 -20.57 2.62 3.89
C GLN A 56 -20.02 2.15 2.53
N HIS A 57 -18.74 1.75 2.47
CA HIS A 57 -18.06 1.31 1.26
C HIS A 57 -17.89 -0.21 1.22
N ILE A 58 -17.81 -0.75 0.01
CA ILE A 58 -17.62 -2.18 -0.25
C ILE A 58 -16.30 -2.36 -1.00
N ILE A 59 -15.54 -3.42 -0.67
CA ILE A 59 -14.33 -3.77 -1.40
C ILE A 59 -14.65 -3.99 -2.88
N LEU A 60 -13.95 -3.25 -3.76
CA LEU A 60 -14.15 -3.24 -5.21
C LEU A 60 -14.24 -4.64 -5.82
N ARG A 61 -13.39 -5.57 -5.38
CA ARG A 61 -13.38 -6.97 -5.85
C ARG A 61 -14.77 -7.62 -5.77
N ASN A 62 -15.52 -7.38 -4.70
CA ASN A 62 -16.85 -7.98 -4.51
C ASN A 62 -17.86 -7.44 -5.52
N GLN A 63 -17.79 -6.14 -5.83
CA GLN A 63 -18.64 -5.50 -6.84
C GLN A 63 -18.33 -6.02 -8.25
N LEU A 64 -17.04 -6.18 -8.57
CA LEU A 64 -16.61 -6.74 -9.85
C LEU A 64 -17.06 -8.20 -10.04
N ILE A 65 -16.93 -9.03 -8.99
CA ILE A 65 -17.44 -10.42 -9.01
C ILE A 65 -18.96 -10.45 -9.22
N ALA A 66 -19.69 -9.52 -8.59
CA ALA A 66 -21.13 -9.39 -8.76
C ALA A 66 -21.56 -8.77 -10.13
N GLY A 67 -20.61 -8.46 -11.01
CA GLY A 67 -20.89 -7.87 -12.32
C GLY A 67 -21.39 -6.42 -12.26
N ILE A 68 -21.20 -5.73 -11.14
CA ILE A 68 -21.66 -4.36 -10.94
C ILE A 68 -20.72 -3.40 -11.67
N LYS A 69 -21.30 -2.55 -12.53
CA LYS A 69 -20.58 -1.49 -13.24
C LYS A 69 -20.52 -0.23 -12.40
N LEU A 70 -19.30 0.25 -12.15
CA LEU A 70 -19.02 1.47 -11.41
C LEU A 70 -18.62 2.57 -12.42
N PRO A 71 -19.49 3.54 -12.73
CA PRO A 71 -19.31 4.45 -13.87
C PRO A 71 -18.08 5.36 -13.74
N HIS A 72 -17.61 5.62 -12.52
CA HIS A 72 -16.48 6.50 -12.26
C HIS A 72 -15.16 5.77 -11.99
N LEU A 73 -15.17 4.44 -11.88
CA LEU A 73 -14.01 3.64 -11.44
C LEU A 73 -12.73 3.97 -12.23
N ALA A 74 -12.80 3.96 -13.55
CA ALA A 74 -11.64 4.20 -14.40
C ALA A 74 -11.10 5.64 -14.24
N LYS A 75 -12.00 6.62 -14.08
CA LYS A 75 -11.63 8.02 -13.87
C LYS A 75 -10.97 8.20 -12.51
N ASP A 76 -11.60 7.70 -11.45
CA ASP A 76 -11.16 7.89 -10.07
C ASP A 76 -9.81 7.21 -9.82
N VAL A 77 -9.66 5.96 -10.24
CA VAL A 77 -8.37 5.25 -10.17
C VAL A 77 -7.33 5.93 -11.04
N GLY A 78 -7.70 6.41 -12.23
CA GLY A 78 -6.79 7.14 -13.12
C GLY A 78 -6.26 8.42 -12.49
N VAL A 79 -7.12 9.22 -11.85
CA VAL A 79 -6.73 10.45 -11.15
C VAL A 79 -5.86 10.13 -9.94
N PHE A 80 -6.23 9.12 -9.14
CA PHE A 80 -5.43 8.67 -8.00
C PHE A 80 -4.01 8.27 -8.45
N LEU A 81 -3.89 7.43 -9.48
CA LEU A 81 -2.60 7.00 -10.03
C LEU A 81 -1.80 8.17 -10.60
N ALA A 82 -2.43 9.05 -11.38
CA ALA A 82 -1.75 10.21 -11.95
C ALA A 82 -1.20 11.13 -10.86
N ASN A 83 -2.01 11.44 -9.85
CA ASN A 83 -1.61 12.34 -8.77
C ASN A 83 -0.50 11.74 -7.91
N THR A 84 -0.63 10.48 -7.50
CA THR A 84 0.36 9.82 -6.64
C THR A 84 1.67 9.60 -7.39
N LEU A 85 1.64 8.92 -8.54
CA LEU A 85 2.86 8.55 -9.27
C LEU A 85 3.61 9.76 -9.81
N PHE A 86 2.92 10.75 -10.38
CA PHE A 86 3.58 11.92 -10.95
C PHE A 86 4.19 12.79 -9.85
N ARG A 87 3.40 13.16 -8.82
CA ARG A 87 3.84 14.11 -7.79
C ARG A 87 4.88 13.54 -6.83
N THR A 88 5.06 12.21 -6.79
CA THR A 88 6.15 11.56 -6.04
C THR A 88 7.29 11.05 -6.92
N SER A 89 7.31 11.41 -8.20
CA SER A 89 8.41 11.12 -9.13
C SER A 89 9.51 12.17 -9.07
N ASP A 90 10.68 11.87 -9.63
CA ASP A 90 11.76 12.85 -9.85
C ASP A 90 11.34 14.01 -10.79
N ILE A 91 10.24 13.86 -11.54
CA ILE A 91 9.69 14.91 -12.42
C ILE A 91 8.80 15.87 -11.64
N GLY A 92 7.99 15.34 -10.72
CA GLY A 92 6.97 16.11 -9.99
C GLY A 92 7.40 16.62 -8.62
N MET A 93 8.56 16.20 -8.11
CA MET A 93 9.04 16.50 -6.76
C MET A 93 10.42 17.16 -6.79
N ASN A 94 10.73 17.97 -5.77
CA ASN A 94 12.10 18.47 -5.60
C ASN A 94 13.07 17.29 -5.38
N SER A 95 14.25 17.34 -6.01
CA SER A 95 15.24 16.25 -5.93
C SER A 95 15.67 15.90 -4.50
N LYS A 96 15.75 16.89 -3.59
CA LYS A 96 16.09 16.63 -2.18
C LYS A 96 14.99 15.83 -1.50
N GLU A 97 13.75 16.29 -1.59
CA GLU A 97 12.58 15.63 -1.00
C GLU A 97 12.40 14.22 -1.55
N LYS A 98 12.60 14.03 -2.86
CA LYS A 98 12.53 12.72 -3.51
C LYS A 98 13.59 11.75 -2.98
N LYS A 99 14.82 12.21 -2.74
CA LYS A 99 15.88 11.38 -2.14
C LYS A 99 15.56 11.00 -0.70
N GLU A 100 15.05 11.95 0.10
CA GLU A 100 14.63 11.69 1.48
C GLU A 100 13.47 10.68 1.54
N LEU A 101 12.48 10.84 0.65
CA LEU A 101 11.36 9.92 0.53
C LEU A 101 11.84 8.51 0.12
N THR A 102 12.75 8.43 -0.84
CA THR A 102 13.32 7.16 -1.31
C THR A 102 14.10 6.47 -0.19
N ALA A 103 14.93 7.21 0.55
CA ALA A 103 15.67 6.68 1.70
C ALA A 103 14.73 6.15 2.81
N ARG A 104 13.61 6.83 3.06
CA ARG A 104 12.60 6.36 4.02
C ARG A 104 12.04 5.00 3.61
N PHE A 105 11.58 4.87 2.36
CA PHE A 105 10.89 3.67 1.88
C PHE A 105 11.83 2.53 1.47
N ALA A 106 13.13 2.77 1.26
CA ALA A 106 14.12 1.74 0.96
C ALA A 106 14.20 0.64 2.03
N ASN A 107 13.85 0.97 3.28
CA ASN A 107 13.81 0.01 4.38
C ASN A 107 12.60 -0.95 4.33
N ASN A 108 11.67 -0.80 3.38
CA ASN A 108 10.53 -1.70 3.21
C ASN A 108 10.88 -3.03 2.51
N HIS A 109 12.13 -3.49 2.68
CA HIS A 109 12.72 -4.58 1.91
C HIS A 109 12.02 -5.93 2.16
N GLU A 110 11.45 -6.18 3.34
CA GLU A 110 10.72 -7.43 3.61
C GLU A 110 9.47 -7.58 2.74
N LEU A 111 8.71 -6.48 2.55
CA LEU A 111 7.54 -6.48 1.65
C LEU A 111 7.96 -6.46 0.18
N CYS A 112 9.08 -5.83 -0.17
CA CYS A 112 9.63 -5.92 -1.52
C CYS A 112 10.01 -7.37 -1.86
N LYS A 113 10.71 -8.05 -0.94
CA LYS A 113 11.12 -9.44 -1.09
C LYS A 113 9.92 -10.39 -1.24
N LEU A 114 8.84 -10.14 -0.52
CA LEU A 114 7.58 -10.86 -0.69
C LEU A 114 7.06 -10.77 -2.14
N THR A 115 7.12 -9.59 -2.73
CA THR A 115 6.69 -9.35 -4.12
C THR A 115 7.65 -10.02 -5.12
N GLU A 116 8.96 -9.90 -4.89
CA GLU A 116 10.01 -10.58 -5.68
C GLU A 116 9.78 -12.10 -5.73
N ASP A 117 9.50 -12.71 -4.58
CA ASP A 117 9.25 -14.14 -4.50
C ASP A 117 7.93 -14.51 -5.17
N LEU A 118 6.81 -14.00 -4.66
CA LEU A 118 5.48 -14.48 -5.03
C LEU A 118 5.04 -14.10 -6.45
N ILE A 119 5.54 -12.98 -6.97
CA ILE A 119 5.11 -12.46 -8.27
C ILE A 119 6.15 -12.73 -9.35
N PHE A 120 7.43 -12.54 -9.02
CA PHE A 120 8.51 -12.53 -10.02
C PHE A 120 9.37 -13.81 -10.04
N THR A 121 9.18 -14.73 -9.09
CA THR A 121 10.08 -15.90 -8.96
C THR A 121 9.32 -17.22 -8.87
N GLU A 122 8.50 -17.42 -7.84
CA GLU A 122 7.88 -18.71 -7.52
C GLU A 122 6.90 -19.25 -8.56
N PRO A 123 6.09 -18.42 -9.24
CA PRO A 123 5.21 -18.91 -10.30
C PRO A 123 5.96 -19.59 -11.47
N TYR A 124 7.27 -19.42 -11.57
CA TYR A 124 8.10 -19.88 -12.70
C TYR A 124 8.88 -21.17 -12.42
N PHE A 125 8.71 -21.82 -11.25
CA PHE A 125 9.25 -23.15 -10.94
C PHE A 125 8.37 -23.89 -9.93
N ASN A 126 8.70 -25.13 -9.57
CA ASN A 126 7.97 -25.88 -8.53
C ASN A 126 8.36 -25.38 -7.14
N ALA A 127 7.77 -24.27 -6.70
CA ALA A 127 7.94 -23.69 -5.38
C ALA A 127 6.92 -24.26 -4.37
N GLU A 128 7.26 -24.24 -3.08
CA GLU A 128 6.39 -24.77 -2.01
C GLU A 128 5.06 -24.01 -1.86
N ARG A 129 4.99 -22.76 -2.35
CA ARG A 129 3.86 -21.85 -2.15
C ARG A 129 2.92 -21.74 -3.36
N ASN A 130 3.14 -22.54 -4.41
CA ASN A 130 2.32 -22.55 -5.63
C ASN A 130 1.03 -23.38 -5.49
#